data_AF-A0A0F4INZ1-F1
#
_entry.id   AF-A0A0F4INZ1-F1
#
_cell.length_a   1.000
_cell.length_b   1.000
_cell.length_c   1.000
_cell.angle_alpha   90.00
_cell.angle_beta   90.00
_cell.angle_gamma   90.00
#
_symmetry.space_group_name_H-M   'P 1'
#
loop_
_entity.id
_entity.type
_entity.pdbx_description
1 polymer ?
#
loop_
_entity_poly.entity_id
_entity_poly.type
_entity_poly.pdbx_seq_one_letter_code
_entity_poly.pdbx_strand_id
1 'polypeptide(L)'
;VRPGGLARARGAGAVSVALGGGVLDHAGLARGGLRIAGATVSADGRLGAGRGVRATPVPGVSWDQEPLAALFARPAAEAVAELLAQDAEPGLLGCAVRVEGAAGDHLLVRELSPDGTVRADAPLLRLRPAHPHPELAHTANLRRLAGRPGLALRVVGRPDPDRAATLRPLAVGPVPGAAYTLRLPPEWRDRADLGYDRLQGGHVTGEAPAPAPDPVGPGPDPLADSPLWRVGRLLEAG
;
A
#
# COMPACT_ATOMS: atom_id res chain seq x y z
N VAL A 1 15.97 -18.81 -2.48
CA VAL A 1 16.89 -17.63 -2.38
C VAL A 1 17.71 -17.80 -1.10
N ARG A 2 19.05 -17.79 -1.16
CA ARG A 2 19.90 -17.82 0.05
C ARG A 2 19.84 -16.46 0.78
N PRO A 3 19.86 -16.42 2.13
CA PRO A 3 19.73 -15.18 2.90
C PRO A 3 20.79 -14.17 2.45
N GLY A 4 20.39 -12.93 2.19
CA GLY A 4 21.27 -11.89 1.65
C GLY A 4 21.29 -10.67 2.54
N GLY A 5 22.49 -10.20 2.88
CA GLY A 5 22.71 -9.04 3.73
C GLY A 5 22.11 -7.73 3.18
N LEU A 6 22.21 -6.68 4.00
CA LEU A 6 21.56 -5.37 3.85
C LEU A 6 21.56 -4.80 2.42
N ALA A 7 22.67 -4.88 1.69
CA ALA A 7 22.80 -4.36 0.33
C ALA A 7 21.86 -5.02 -0.70
N ARG A 8 21.49 -6.29 -0.51
CA ARG A 8 20.57 -6.98 -1.44
C ARG A 8 19.13 -6.49 -1.34
N ALA A 9 18.72 -5.91 -0.20
CA ALA A 9 17.37 -5.38 -0.03
C ALA A 9 17.09 -4.16 -0.93
N ARG A 10 18.06 -3.24 -1.08
CA ARG A 10 17.94 -2.09 -2.00
C ARG A 10 17.95 -2.52 -3.45
N GLY A 11 18.90 -3.40 -3.79
CA GLY A 11 19.10 -3.87 -5.15
C GLY A 11 17.91 -4.69 -5.68
N ALA A 12 17.14 -5.33 -4.80
CA ALA A 12 16.02 -6.19 -5.18
C ALA A 12 15.04 -5.51 -6.15
N GLY A 13 14.71 -4.24 -5.93
CA GLY A 13 13.83 -3.46 -6.82
C GLY A 13 14.35 -3.32 -8.26
N ALA A 14 15.67 -3.32 -8.43
CA ALA A 14 16.36 -3.11 -9.71
C ALA A 14 16.90 -4.41 -10.33
N VAL A 15 16.73 -5.57 -9.66
CA VAL A 15 17.12 -6.87 -10.23
C VAL A 15 16.14 -7.25 -11.33
N SER A 16 16.69 -7.59 -12.49
CA SER A 16 15.92 -8.06 -13.64
C SER A 16 15.18 -9.37 -13.36
N VAL A 17 13.90 -9.36 -13.68
CA VAL A 17 13.02 -10.50 -13.87
C VAL A 17 12.98 -10.81 -15.36
N ALA A 18 13.55 -11.96 -15.75
CA ALA A 18 13.51 -12.45 -17.13
C ALA A 18 12.45 -13.55 -17.27
N LEU A 19 11.51 -13.37 -18.20
CA LEU A 19 10.51 -14.39 -18.53
C LEU A 19 10.19 -14.35 -20.02
N GLY A 20 10.28 -15.48 -20.73
CA GLY A 20 9.88 -15.58 -22.14
C GLY A 20 10.47 -14.51 -23.08
N GLY A 21 11.72 -14.10 -22.85
CA GLY A 21 12.41 -13.06 -23.61
C GLY A 21 12.16 -11.61 -23.19
N GLY A 22 11.18 -11.34 -22.32
CA GLY A 22 10.97 -10.02 -21.72
C GLY A 22 11.84 -9.83 -20.47
N VAL A 23 12.41 -8.64 -20.31
CA VAL A 23 13.24 -8.26 -19.15
C VAL A 23 12.67 -6.98 -18.53
N LEU A 24 12.23 -7.06 -17.28
CA LEU A 24 11.86 -5.91 -16.45
C LEU A 24 12.49 -6.07 -15.08
N ASP A 25 12.88 -5.00 -14.43
CA ASP A 25 13.17 -5.05 -12.99
C ASP A 25 11.87 -5.08 -12.17
N HIS A 26 11.98 -5.33 -10.87
CA HIS A 26 10.80 -5.35 -9.98
C HIS A 26 10.08 -3.99 -9.95
N ALA A 27 10.81 -2.88 -10.08
CA ALA A 27 10.24 -1.54 -10.14
C ALA A 27 9.42 -1.31 -11.43
N GLY A 28 9.92 -1.79 -12.57
CA GLY A 28 9.22 -1.80 -13.85
C GLY A 28 8.00 -2.71 -13.85
N LEU A 29 8.08 -3.87 -13.19
CA LEU A 29 6.95 -4.77 -13.00
C LEU A 29 5.88 -4.16 -12.08
N ALA A 30 6.26 -3.52 -10.98
CA ALA A 30 5.33 -2.90 -10.03
C ALA A 30 4.54 -1.72 -10.63
N ARG A 31 5.14 -0.99 -11.58
CA ARG A 31 4.50 0.15 -12.28
C ARG A 31 3.81 -0.26 -13.57
N GLY A 32 4.17 -1.40 -14.13
CA GLY A 32 3.74 -1.88 -15.42
C GLY A 32 3.03 -3.23 -15.30
N GLY A 33 3.34 -4.09 -16.25
CA GLY A 33 3.00 -5.49 -16.19
C GLY A 33 3.72 -6.24 -17.30
N LEU A 34 3.54 -7.55 -17.31
CA LEU A 34 3.94 -8.40 -18.42
C LEU A 34 2.70 -9.09 -18.97
N ARG A 35 2.44 -8.93 -20.26
CA ARG A 35 1.52 -9.81 -20.96
C ARG A 35 2.28 -11.07 -21.33
N ILE A 36 1.93 -12.18 -20.69
CA ILE A 36 2.57 -13.47 -20.86
C ILE A 36 1.67 -14.36 -21.71
N ALA A 37 2.20 -14.90 -22.80
CA ALA A 37 1.52 -15.83 -23.69
C ALA A 37 2.35 -17.13 -23.84
N GLY A 38 1.66 -18.26 -23.96
CA GLY A 38 2.32 -19.57 -24.12
C GLY A 38 3.01 -20.11 -22.86
N ALA A 39 2.82 -19.46 -21.70
CA ALA A 39 3.26 -20.00 -20.41
C ALA A 39 2.33 -21.11 -19.92
N THR A 40 2.91 -22.14 -19.34
CA THR A 40 2.20 -23.14 -18.55
C THR A 40 2.24 -22.72 -17.08
N VAL A 41 1.19 -23.05 -16.33
CA VAL A 41 1.15 -22.84 -14.88
C VAL A 41 1.25 -24.21 -14.22
N SER A 42 2.23 -24.41 -13.35
CA SER A 42 2.31 -25.64 -12.53
C SER A 42 1.25 -25.63 -11.43
N ALA A 43 1.01 -26.79 -10.82
CA ALA A 43 0.01 -26.93 -9.76
C ALA A 43 0.28 -26.04 -8.53
N ASP A 44 1.55 -25.64 -8.30
CA ASP A 44 1.97 -24.69 -7.26
C ASP A 44 1.93 -23.21 -7.72
N GLY A 45 1.32 -22.93 -8.87
CA GLY A 45 1.11 -21.57 -9.38
C GLY A 45 2.33 -20.93 -10.05
N ARG A 46 3.43 -21.67 -10.26
CA ARG A 46 4.62 -21.12 -10.92
C ARG A 46 4.42 -21.06 -12.43
N LEU A 47 4.86 -19.95 -13.02
CA LEU A 47 4.86 -19.78 -14.47
C LEU A 47 6.07 -20.46 -15.09
N GLY A 48 5.83 -21.38 -16.02
CA GLY A 48 6.85 -21.97 -16.87
C GLY A 48 7.48 -20.92 -17.80
N ALA A 49 8.79 -21.02 -18.01
CA ALA A 49 9.57 -20.11 -18.86
C ALA A 49 10.11 -20.80 -20.13
N GLY A 50 9.35 -21.75 -20.67
CA GLY A 50 9.75 -22.57 -21.82
C GLY A 50 9.92 -21.78 -23.12
N ARG A 51 10.47 -22.44 -24.15
CA ARG A 51 10.81 -21.83 -25.45
C ARG A 51 9.63 -21.19 -26.20
N GLY A 52 8.39 -21.57 -25.89
CA GLY A 52 7.17 -20.98 -26.46
C GLY A 52 6.62 -19.77 -25.69
N VAL A 53 7.22 -19.40 -24.56
CA VAL A 53 6.73 -18.32 -23.71
C VAL A 53 7.18 -16.99 -24.27
N ARG A 54 6.23 -16.07 -24.45
CA ARG A 54 6.50 -14.69 -24.80
C ARG A 54 6.01 -13.78 -23.69
N ALA A 55 6.89 -12.96 -23.13
CA ALA A 55 6.49 -11.88 -22.23
C ALA A 55 6.73 -10.53 -22.90
N THR A 56 5.68 -9.73 -22.99
CA THR A 56 5.75 -8.36 -23.53
C THR A 56 5.44 -7.38 -22.41
N PRO A 57 6.35 -6.42 -22.11
CA PRO A 57 6.04 -5.32 -21.21
C PRO A 57 4.77 -4.60 -21.65
N VAL A 58 3.85 -4.39 -20.72
CA VAL A 58 2.66 -3.58 -20.92
C VAL A 58 2.66 -2.41 -19.93
N PRO A 59 2.11 -1.25 -20.33
CA PRO A 59 1.84 -0.17 -19.38
C PRO A 59 0.92 -0.70 -18.26
N GLY A 60 1.15 -0.23 -17.04
CA GLY A 60 0.26 -0.54 -15.92
C GLY A 60 -1.03 0.27 -16.01
N VAL A 61 -2.12 -0.27 -15.48
CA VAL A 61 -3.44 0.37 -15.46
C VAL A 61 -3.46 1.50 -14.41
N SER A 62 -4.26 2.55 -14.65
CA SER A 62 -4.48 3.59 -13.64
C SER A 62 -5.32 3.04 -12.47
N TRP A 63 -5.14 3.57 -11.27
CA TRP A 63 -6.05 3.30 -10.15
C TRP A 63 -7.49 3.79 -10.41
N ASP A 64 -7.68 4.67 -11.40
CA ASP A 64 -9.00 5.16 -11.82
C ASP A 64 -9.68 4.24 -12.86
N GLN A 65 -9.02 3.15 -13.27
CA GLN A 65 -9.51 2.23 -14.28
C GLN A 65 -9.73 0.84 -13.67
N GLU A 66 -10.77 0.15 -14.14
CA GLU A 66 -11.01 -1.24 -13.77
C GLU A 66 -9.86 -2.16 -14.23
N PRO A 67 -9.51 -3.20 -13.46
CA PRO A 67 -10.17 -3.64 -12.21
C PRO A 67 -9.68 -2.91 -10.95
N LEU A 68 -8.73 -1.96 -11.06
CA LEU A 68 -8.11 -1.34 -9.88
C LEU A 68 -9.01 -0.31 -9.19
N ALA A 69 -9.90 0.35 -9.94
CA ALA A 69 -10.88 1.27 -9.39
C ALA A 69 -11.79 0.60 -8.33
N ALA A 70 -12.12 -0.68 -8.51
CA ALA A 70 -12.89 -1.46 -7.55
C ALA A 70 -12.26 -1.54 -6.15
N LEU A 71 -10.93 -1.42 -6.03
CA LEU A 71 -10.25 -1.38 -4.72
C LEU A 71 -10.66 -0.18 -3.88
N PHE A 72 -11.07 0.93 -4.51
CA PHE A 72 -11.43 2.19 -3.85
C PHE A 72 -12.95 2.45 -3.83
N ALA A 73 -13.75 1.53 -4.38
CA ALA A 73 -15.17 1.76 -4.58
C ALA A 73 -15.99 1.75 -3.29
N ARG A 74 -15.46 1.16 -2.21
CA ARG A 74 -16.16 1.00 -0.93
C ARG A 74 -15.27 1.42 0.24
N PRO A 75 -15.87 1.84 1.37
CA PRO A 75 -15.13 2.16 2.57
C PRO A 75 -14.27 1.01 3.06
N ALA A 76 -13.10 1.33 3.61
CA ALA A 76 -12.12 0.38 4.10
C ALA A 76 -12.71 -0.60 5.12
N ALA A 77 -13.54 -0.09 6.04
CA ALA A 77 -14.17 -0.88 7.09
C ALA A 77 -15.12 -1.95 6.52
N GLU A 78 -15.89 -1.62 5.48
CA GLU A 78 -16.82 -2.54 4.83
C GLU A 78 -16.06 -3.65 4.08
N ALA A 79 -15.02 -3.28 3.34
CA ALA A 79 -14.19 -4.23 2.61
C ALA A 79 -13.44 -5.21 3.55
N VAL A 80 -12.96 -4.74 4.71
CA VAL A 80 -12.35 -5.61 5.73
C VAL A 80 -13.39 -6.52 6.39
N ALA A 81 -14.58 -6.01 6.73
CA ALA A 81 -15.64 -6.81 7.33
C ALA A 81 -16.08 -7.96 6.41
N GLU A 82 -16.17 -7.71 5.10
CA GLU A 82 -16.49 -8.74 4.11
C GLU A 82 -15.37 -9.79 3.97
N LEU A 83 -14.10 -9.36 3.91
CA LEU A 83 -12.95 -10.28 3.88
C LEU A 83 -12.94 -11.22 5.09
N LEU A 84 -13.18 -10.69 6.29
CA LEU A 84 -13.24 -11.47 7.53
C LEU A 84 -14.45 -12.42 7.54
N ALA A 85 -15.60 -12.02 6.99
CA ALA A 85 -16.78 -12.87 6.92
C ALA A 85 -16.61 -14.06 5.96
N GLN A 86 -15.75 -13.93 4.95
CA GLN A 86 -15.48 -14.96 3.95
C GLN A 86 -14.34 -15.92 4.35
N ASP A 87 -13.74 -15.73 5.53
CA ASP A 87 -12.52 -16.42 5.97
C ASP A 87 -11.42 -16.45 4.89
N ALA A 88 -11.36 -15.37 4.12
CA ALA A 88 -10.42 -15.22 3.02
C ALA A 88 -9.14 -14.56 3.53
N GLU A 89 -7.99 -14.96 2.99
CA GLU A 89 -6.73 -14.25 3.22
C GLU A 89 -6.91 -12.75 2.90
N PRO A 90 -6.44 -11.83 3.76
CA PRO A 90 -6.66 -10.41 3.55
C PRO A 90 -6.06 -9.96 2.22
N GLY A 91 -6.94 -9.66 1.27
CA GLY A 91 -6.59 -9.14 -0.04
C GLY A 91 -5.99 -7.74 0.04
N LEU A 92 -5.79 -7.14 -1.14
CA LEU A 92 -5.45 -5.73 -1.22
C LEU A 92 -6.68 -4.88 -0.91
N LEU A 93 -6.46 -3.77 -0.21
CA LEU A 93 -7.43 -2.74 0.07
C LEU A 93 -6.97 -1.43 -0.57
N GLY A 94 -7.89 -0.70 -1.19
CA GLY A 94 -7.71 0.70 -1.59
C GLY A 94 -8.54 1.62 -0.70
N CYS A 95 -7.98 2.74 -0.25
CA CYS A 95 -8.75 3.79 0.40
C CYS A 95 -8.17 5.18 0.12
N ALA A 96 -9.02 6.20 0.09
CA ALA A 96 -8.60 7.59 0.12
C ALA A 96 -8.57 8.05 1.57
N VAL A 97 -7.49 8.70 2.00
CA VAL A 97 -7.26 9.08 3.39
C VAL A 97 -6.69 10.48 3.52
N ARG A 98 -6.95 11.11 4.66
CA ARG A 98 -6.28 12.34 5.10
C ARG A 98 -5.25 12.02 6.17
N VAL A 99 -4.05 12.57 6.05
CA VAL A 99 -3.04 12.49 7.10
C VAL A 99 -3.45 13.33 8.31
N GLU A 100 -3.44 12.72 9.49
CA GLU A 100 -3.66 13.41 10.78
C GLU A 100 -2.33 13.71 11.48
N GLY A 101 -1.32 12.86 11.29
CA GLY A 101 0.00 13.05 11.89
C GLY A 101 0.72 11.74 12.15
N ALA A 102 1.54 11.71 13.21
CA ALA A 102 2.29 10.52 13.62
C ALA A 102 1.92 10.09 15.04
N ALA A 103 2.01 8.80 15.30
CA ALA A 103 2.11 8.25 16.65
C ALA A 103 3.17 7.16 16.69
N GLY A 104 4.28 7.43 17.39
CA GLY A 104 5.44 6.55 17.37
C GLY A 104 5.98 6.39 15.94
N ASP A 105 6.04 5.15 15.46
CA ASP A 105 6.46 4.77 14.11
C ASP A 105 5.27 4.58 13.14
N HIS A 106 4.07 5.00 13.54
CA HIS A 106 2.85 4.89 12.73
C HIS A 106 2.47 6.24 12.13
N LEU A 107 1.97 6.19 10.90
CA LEU A 107 1.27 7.29 10.26
C LEU A 107 -0.22 7.18 10.58
N LEU A 108 -0.80 8.23 11.15
CA LEU A 108 -2.21 8.29 11.51
C LEU A 108 -3.00 8.95 10.38
N VAL A 109 -4.08 8.30 9.96
CA VAL A 109 -4.94 8.79 8.88
C VAL A 109 -6.42 8.56 9.19
N ARG A 110 -7.29 9.32 8.53
CA ARG A 110 -8.74 9.07 8.50
C ARG A 110 -9.21 8.91 7.07
N GLU A 111 -10.14 8.00 6.86
CA GLU A 111 -10.72 7.77 5.54
C GLU A 111 -11.54 8.97 5.06
N LEU A 112 -11.39 9.28 3.77
CA LEU A 112 -12.11 10.33 3.07
C LEU A 112 -13.37 9.75 2.41
N SER A 113 -14.46 10.52 2.40
CA SER A 113 -15.59 10.28 1.51
C SER A 113 -15.26 10.69 0.07
N PRO A 114 -16.08 10.27 -0.92
CA PRO A 114 -15.87 10.64 -2.33
C PRO A 114 -15.83 12.15 -2.60
N ASP A 115 -16.42 12.96 -1.73
CA ASP A 115 -16.39 14.43 -1.78
C ASP A 115 -15.10 15.06 -1.22
N GLY A 116 -14.16 14.22 -0.74
CA GLY A 116 -12.88 14.65 -0.20
C GLY A 116 -12.92 15.13 1.26
N THR A 117 -14.03 14.98 1.96
CA THR A 117 -14.13 15.28 3.40
C THR A 117 -13.82 14.05 4.25
N VAL A 118 -13.43 14.23 5.52
CA VAL A 118 -13.24 13.10 6.44
C VAL A 118 -14.61 12.53 6.78
N ARG A 119 -14.80 11.22 6.61
CA ARG A 119 -16.08 10.60 6.97
C ARG A 119 -16.34 10.74 8.47
N ALA A 120 -17.59 11.07 8.83
CA ALA A 120 -17.99 11.29 10.22
C ALA A 120 -17.73 10.08 11.14
N ASP A 121 -17.81 8.87 10.59
CA ASP A 121 -17.64 7.59 11.28
C ASP A 121 -16.25 6.96 11.04
N ALA A 122 -15.35 7.61 10.30
CA ALA A 122 -14.05 7.03 9.98
C ALA A 122 -13.20 6.88 11.26
N PRO A 123 -12.83 5.63 11.64
CA PRO A 123 -11.90 5.44 12.73
C PRO A 123 -10.53 6.02 12.35
N LEU A 124 -9.72 6.30 13.37
CA LEU A 124 -8.33 6.63 13.14
C LEU A 124 -7.57 5.36 12.71
N LEU A 125 -7.10 5.34 11.48
CA LEU A 125 -6.34 4.23 10.92
C LEU A 125 -4.85 4.42 11.17
N ARG A 126 -4.17 3.32 11.50
CA ARG A 126 -2.72 3.26 11.66
C ARG A 126 -2.08 2.65 10.42
N LEU A 127 -1.24 3.43 9.76
CA LEU A 127 -0.41 2.95 8.67
C LEU A 127 0.96 2.54 9.23
N ARG A 128 1.25 1.24 9.16
CA ARG A 128 2.51 0.65 9.65
C ARG A 128 3.38 0.19 8.49
N PRO A 129 4.71 0.33 8.55
CA PRO A 129 5.56 -0.14 7.46
C PRO A 129 5.28 -1.59 7.10
N ALA A 130 4.94 -1.87 5.85
CA ALA A 130 4.76 -3.25 5.38
C ALA A 130 6.08 -4.02 5.45
N HIS A 131 7.19 -3.32 5.16
CA HIS A 131 8.54 -3.86 5.16
C HIS A 131 9.48 -2.90 5.91
N PRO A 132 9.65 -3.02 7.24
CA PRO A 132 10.41 -2.08 8.07
C PRO A 132 11.94 -2.20 7.93
N HIS A 133 12.44 -2.73 6.82
CA HIS A 133 13.88 -2.93 6.64
C HIS A 133 14.58 -1.56 6.49
N PRO A 134 15.67 -1.28 7.24
CA PRO A 134 16.29 0.06 7.31
C PRO A 134 16.81 0.56 5.96
N GLU A 135 17.11 -0.37 5.06
CA GLU A 135 17.60 -0.03 3.72
C GLU A 135 16.48 0.33 2.73
N LEU A 136 15.22 -0.02 3.01
CA LEU A 136 14.06 0.32 2.19
C LEU A 136 13.52 1.72 2.53
N ALA A 137 12.86 2.36 1.57
CA ALA A 137 12.35 3.72 1.74
C ALA A 137 11.12 3.80 2.66
N HIS A 138 10.51 2.66 2.99
CA HIS A 138 9.19 2.56 3.59
C HIS A 138 9.00 3.39 4.85
N THR A 139 9.82 3.15 5.88
CA THR A 139 9.71 3.86 7.16
C THR A 139 10.03 5.35 7.00
N ALA A 140 11.00 5.71 6.14
CA ALA A 140 11.33 7.10 5.87
C ALA A 140 10.19 7.85 5.16
N ASN A 141 9.52 7.19 4.22
CA ASN A 141 8.36 7.72 3.52
C ASN A 141 7.19 7.95 4.48
N LEU A 142 6.85 6.98 5.34
CA LEU A 142 5.76 7.15 6.31
C LEU A 142 6.04 8.30 7.29
N ARG A 143 7.28 8.43 7.78
CA ARG A 143 7.67 9.58 8.62
C ARG A 143 7.54 10.91 7.88
N ARG A 144 7.92 10.96 6.60
CA ARG A 144 7.78 12.16 5.78
C ARG A 144 6.31 12.54 5.59
N LEU A 145 5.46 11.57 5.30
CA LEU A 145 4.02 11.77 5.14
C LEU A 145 3.38 12.23 6.45
N ALA A 146 3.78 11.67 7.59
CA ALA A 146 3.28 12.06 8.91
C ALA A 146 3.59 13.53 9.26
N GLY A 147 4.66 14.09 8.72
CA GLY A 147 4.97 15.53 8.82
C GLY A 147 4.11 16.43 7.92
N ARG A 148 3.07 15.89 7.27
CA ARG A 148 2.16 16.62 6.38
C ARG A 148 0.69 16.43 6.78
N PRO A 149 0.25 16.87 7.98
CA PRO A 149 -1.17 16.87 8.34
C PRO A 149 -2.04 17.56 7.27
N GLY A 150 -3.23 17.02 7.05
CA GLY A 150 -4.16 17.48 6.02
C GLY A 150 -3.91 16.90 4.62
N LEU A 151 -2.77 16.23 4.37
CA LEU A 151 -2.45 15.68 3.06
C LEU A 151 -3.42 14.57 2.67
N ALA A 152 -4.09 14.73 1.54
CA ALA A 152 -4.97 13.71 0.98
C ALA A 152 -4.15 12.71 0.15
N LEU A 153 -4.33 11.41 0.40
CA LEU A 153 -3.61 10.31 -0.25
C LEU A 153 -4.58 9.20 -0.64
N ARG A 154 -4.39 8.62 -1.83
CA ARG A 154 -4.86 7.25 -2.09
C ARG A 154 -3.83 6.28 -1.56
N VAL A 155 -4.27 5.23 -0.88
CA VAL A 155 -3.41 4.19 -0.31
C VAL A 155 -3.89 2.84 -0.82
N VAL A 156 -2.95 2.03 -1.31
CA VAL A 156 -3.15 0.60 -1.52
C VAL A 156 -2.33 -0.14 -0.49
N GLY A 157 -2.94 -1.04 0.28
CA GLY A 157 -2.28 -1.75 1.36
C GLY A 157 -2.92 -3.09 1.68
N ARG A 158 -2.32 -3.81 2.64
CA ARG A 158 -2.88 -5.03 3.21
C ARG A 158 -3.41 -4.75 4.61
N PRO A 159 -4.66 -5.11 4.94
CA PRO A 159 -5.14 -5.09 6.32
C PRO A 159 -4.23 -5.94 7.21
N ASP A 160 -4.00 -5.50 8.44
CA ASP A 160 -3.32 -6.32 9.46
C ASP A 160 -4.40 -7.02 10.29
N PRO A 161 -4.68 -8.32 10.07
CA PRO A 161 -5.75 -9.00 10.78
C PRO A 161 -5.50 -9.05 12.30
N ASP A 162 -4.23 -8.95 12.73
CA ASP A 162 -3.83 -9.04 14.13
C ASP A 162 -3.88 -7.70 14.89
N ARG A 163 -4.35 -6.62 14.24
CA ARG A 163 -4.33 -5.26 14.79
C ARG A 163 -5.54 -4.48 14.32
N ALA A 164 -6.29 -3.88 15.26
CA ALA A 164 -7.47 -3.14 14.88
C ALA A 164 -7.09 -1.87 14.11
N ALA A 165 -7.91 -1.50 13.13
CA ALA A 165 -7.75 -0.26 12.37
C ALA A 165 -6.31 -0.06 11.83
N THR A 166 -5.66 -1.16 11.41
CA THR A 166 -4.26 -1.14 10.98
C THR A 166 -4.12 -1.62 9.54
N LEU A 167 -3.42 -0.83 8.74
CA LEU A 167 -3.13 -1.12 7.34
C LEU A 167 -1.62 -1.09 7.12
N ARG A 168 -1.12 -2.03 6.33
CA ARG A 168 0.27 -2.07 5.84
C ARG A 168 0.27 -1.51 4.42
N PRO A 169 0.51 -0.19 4.24
CA PRO A 169 0.44 0.41 2.92
C PRO A 169 1.59 -0.14 2.08
N LEU A 170 1.33 -0.39 0.80
CA LEU A 170 2.31 -0.84 -0.19
C LEU A 170 2.64 0.30 -1.15
N ALA A 171 1.63 1.04 -1.57
CA ALA A 171 1.76 2.16 -2.48
C ALA A 171 0.85 3.32 -2.08
N VAL A 172 1.25 4.53 -2.46
CA VAL A 172 0.45 5.75 -2.28
C VAL A 172 0.38 6.55 -3.57
N GLY A 173 -0.71 7.29 -3.75
CA GLY A 173 -0.95 8.10 -4.94
C GLY A 173 -1.76 9.36 -4.61
N PRO A 174 -1.92 10.27 -5.58
CA PRO A 174 -2.73 11.47 -5.40
C PRO A 174 -4.22 11.11 -5.27
N VAL A 175 -4.97 11.94 -4.54
CA VAL A 175 -6.44 11.91 -4.59
C VAL A 175 -6.90 12.85 -5.71
N PRO A 176 -7.62 12.36 -6.73
CA PRO A 176 -8.12 13.22 -7.81
C PRO A 176 -8.95 14.39 -7.27
N GLY A 177 -8.67 15.61 -7.74
CA GLY A 177 -9.39 16.82 -7.36
C GLY A 177 -9.04 17.39 -5.97
N ALA A 178 -8.21 16.72 -5.16
CA ALA A 178 -7.79 17.25 -3.87
C ALA A 178 -6.80 18.41 -4.02
N ALA A 179 -7.04 19.51 -3.29
CA ALA A 179 -6.19 20.70 -3.34
C ALA A 179 -4.80 20.48 -2.74
N TYR A 180 -4.67 19.60 -1.74
CA TYR A 180 -3.42 19.28 -1.06
C TYR A 180 -3.17 17.77 -1.12
N THR A 181 -2.35 17.36 -2.09
CA THR A 181 -2.08 15.94 -2.40
C THR A 181 -0.69 15.76 -3.03
N LEU A 182 -0.35 14.52 -3.40
CA LEU A 182 0.92 14.20 -4.05
C LEU A 182 0.95 14.71 -5.50
N ARG A 183 2.13 15.14 -5.96
CA ARG A 183 2.44 15.34 -7.37
C ARG A 183 3.68 14.51 -7.69
N LEU A 184 3.44 13.32 -8.20
CA LEU A 184 4.49 12.35 -8.47
C LEU A 184 5.11 12.58 -9.85
N PRO A 185 6.37 12.18 -10.05
CA PRO A 185 6.98 12.20 -11.38
C PRO A 185 6.15 11.39 -12.39
N PRO A 186 6.02 11.82 -13.66
CA PRO A 186 5.23 11.12 -14.67
C PRO A 186 5.63 9.65 -14.86
N GLU A 187 6.92 9.34 -14.70
CA GLU A 187 7.46 7.98 -14.77
C GLU A 187 6.92 7.05 -13.67
N TRP A 188 6.38 7.59 -12.59
CA TRP A 188 5.76 6.84 -11.49
C TRP A 188 4.27 6.55 -11.74
N ARG A 189 3.66 7.14 -12.78
CA ARG A 189 2.26 6.88 -13.17
C ARG A 189 1.28 7.04 -12.00
N ASP A 190 1.41 8.15 -11.28
CA ASP A 190 0.55 8.52 -10.15
C ASP A 190 0.55 7.53 -8.97
N ARG A 191 1.62 6.73 -8.82
CA ARG A 191 1.80 5.84 -7.67
C ARG A 191 3.26 5.73 -7.25
N ALA A 192 3.52 5.90 -5.97
CA ALA A 192 4.82 5.64 -5.36
C ALA A 192 4.76 4.30 -4.63
N ASP A 193 5.66 3.38 -4.97
CA ASP A 193 5.88 2.17 -4.17
C ASP A 193 6.64 2.56 -2.90
N LEU A 194 6.02 2.39 -1.74
CA LEU A 194 6.60 2.87 -0.49
C LEU A 194 7.90 2.14 -0.13
N GLY A 195 8.11 0.91 -0.59
CA GLY A 195 9.33 0.15 -0.33
C GLY A 195 10.53 0.66 -1.15
N TYR A 196 10.31 1.01 -2.41
CA TYR A 196 11.38 1.29 -3.37
C TYR A 196 11.51 2.77 -3.74
N ASP A 197 10.40 3.51 -3.84
CA ASP A 197 10.42 4.92 -4.22
C ASP A 197 10.73 5.81 -3.02
N ARG A 198 11.56 6.83 -3.22
CA ARG A 198 11.85 7.82 -2.16
C ARG A 198 11.03 9.07 -2.38
N LEU A 199 10.03 9.29 -1.53
CA LEU A 199 9.26 10.53 -1.54
C LEU A 199 10.15 11.72 -1.14
N GLN A 200 10.00 12.82 -1.87
CA GLN A 200 10.71 14.07 -1.64
C GLN A 200 9.73 15.19 -1.29
N GLY A 201 10.23 16.27 -0.69
CA GLY A 201 9.40 17.42 -0.33
C GLY A 201 8.67 18.04 -1.52
N GLY A 202 9.32 18.07 -2.69
CA GLY A 202 8.72 18.58 -3.94
C GLY A 202 7.66 17.68 -4.57
N HIS A 203 7.43 16.48 -4.02
CA HIS A 203 6.35 15.59 -4.47
C HIS A 203 5.01 15.91 -3.76
N VAL A 204 4.96 16.95 -2.92
CA VAL A 204 3.75 17.41 -2.26
C VAL A 204 3.41 18.78 -2.83
N THR A 205 2.17 18.97 -3.26
CA THR A 205 1.68 20.25 -3.81
C THR A 205 0.39 20.67 -3.15
N GLY A 206 0.12 21.97 -3.19
CA GLY A 206 -1.01 22.59 -2.51
C GLY A 206 -0.59 23.24 -1.20
N GLU A 207 -1.44 24.15 -0.73
CA GLU A 207 -1.26 24.77 0.57
C GLU A 207 -1.80 23.84 1.64
N ALA A 208 -1.01 23.64 2.70
CA ALA A 208 -1.48 22.87 3.84
C ALA A 208 -2.69 23.60 4.45
N PRO A 209 -3.80 22.90 4.74
CA PRO A 209 -4.92 23.51 5.43
C PRO A 209 -4.47 24.04 6.79
N ALA A 210 -5.17 25.06 7.30
CA ALA A 210 -4.91 25.57 8.65
C ALA A 210 -4.90 24.41 9.66
N PRO A 211 -3.97 24.40 10.62
CA PRO A 211 -3.86 23.32 11.59
C PRO A 211 -5.19 23.19 12.35
N ALA A 212 -5.75 21.97 12.35
CA ALA A 212 -6.89 21.67 13.18
C ALA A 212 -6.49 21.72 14.67
N PRO A 213 -7.40 22.10 15.58
CA PRO A 213 -7.10 22.12 17.00
C PRO A 213 -6.88 20.68 17.53
N ASP A 214 -5.84 20.57 18.34
CA ASP A 214 -5.31 19.42 19.08
C ASP A 214 -4.82 18.18 18.29
N PRO A 215 -3.63 17.65 18.65
CA PRO A 215 -3.17 16.38 18.12
C PRO A 215 -4.12 15.26 18.53
N VAL A 216 -4.70 14.58 17.56
CA VAL A 216 -5.50 13.38 17.80
C VAL A 216 -4.57 12.26 18.29
N GLY A 217 -4.55 12.04 19.60
CA GLY A 217 -3.88 10.89 20.18
C GLY A 217 -4.56 9.60 19.73
N PRO A 218 -3.82 8.57 19.30
CA PRO A 218 -4.44 7.29 19.01
C PRO A 218 -4.98 6.68 20.32
N GLY A 219 -6.27 6.37 20.37
CA GLY A 219 -6.82 5.54 21.46
C GLY A 219 -6.17 4.15 21.47
N PRO A 220 -6.18 3.39 22.58
CA PRO A 220 -5.55 2.07 22.67
C PRO A 220 -6.02 1.12 21.54
N ASP A 221 -5.15 0.20 21.10
CA ASP A 221 -5.52 -0.83 20.11
C ASP A 221 -6.23 -1.99 20.84
N PRO A 222 -7.56 -2.14 20.70
CA PRO A 222 -8.31 -3.14 21.45
C PRO A 222 -7.91 -4.59 21.12
N LEU A 223 -7.32 -4.85 19.94
CA LEU A 223 -6.80 -6.18 19.60
C LEU A 223 -5.39 -6.43 20.15
N ALA A 224 -4.60 -5.37 20.35
CA ALA A 224 -3.32 -5.50 21.06
C ALA A 224 -3.55 -5.95 22.52
N ASP A 225 -4.65 -5.55 23.13
CA ASP A 225 -4.97 -5.85 24.54
C ASP A 225 -5.89 -7.08 24.73
N SER A 226 -6.23 -7.81 23.67
CA SER A 226 -7.07 -9.01 23.75
C SER A 226 -6.27 -10.32 23.60
N PRO A 227 -5.79 -10.91 24.71
CA PRO A 227 -5.00 -12.15 24.68
C PRO A 227 -5.79 -13.36 24.14
N LEU A 228 -7.11 -13.40 24.35
CA LEU A 228 -7.96 -14.50 23.85
C LEU A 228 -8.08 -14.49 22.33
N TRP A 229 -8.14 -13.31 21.71
CA TRP A 229 -8.16 -13.16 20.26
C TRP A 229 -6.89 -13.73 19.62
N ARG A 230 -5.73 -13.47 20.24
CA ARG A 230 -4.43 -13.97 19.78
C ARG A 230 -4.30 -15.49 19.92
N VAL A 231 -4.87 -16.07 20.97
CA VAL A 231 -4.90 -17.53 21.17
C VAL A 231 -5.81 -18.21 20.14
N GLY A 232 -6.97 -17.63 19.82
CA GLY A 232 -7.88 -18.16 18.79
C GLY A 232 -7.19 -18.33 17.43
N ARG A 233 -6.48 -17.29 16.95
CA ARG A 233 -5.74 -17.35 15.68
C ARG A 233 -4.60 -18.36 15.65
N LEU A 234 -3.90 -18.56 16.77
CA LEU A 234 -2.83 -19.57 16.84
C LEU A 234 -3.36 -21.00 16.80
N LEU A 235 -4.60 -21.21 17.25
CA LEU A 235 -5.24 -22.53 17.22
C LEU A 235 -5.89 -22.83 15.86
N GLU A 236 -6.31 -21.80 15.11
CA GLU A 236 -6.88 -21.96 13.76
C GLU A 236 -5.81 -22.09 12.67
N ALA A 237 -4.58 -21.63 12.91
CA ALA A 237 -3.46 -21.70 11.97
C ALA A 237 -2.53 -22.92 12.16
N GLY A 238 -2.87 -23.86 13.04
CA GLY A 238 -2.11 -25.10 13.32
C GLY A 238 -2.83 -26.35 12.85
#